data_AF-A0AAD6YMQ6-F1
#
_entry.id   AF-A0AAD6YMQ6-F1
#
_cell.length_a   1.000
_cell.length_b   1.000
_cell.length_c   1.000
_cell.angle_alpha   90.00
_cell.angle_beta   90.00
_cell.angle_gamma   90.00
#
_symmetry.space_group_name_H-M   'P 1'
#
loop_
_entity.id
_entity.type
_entity.pdbx_description
1 polymer ?
#
loop_
_entity_poly.entity_id
_entity_poly.type
_entity_poly.pdbx_seq_one_letter_code
_entity_poly.pdbx_strand_id
1 'polypeptide(L)'
;MFPTAACLRFQSRRPLLSFRANKDYYKGNRQAALPGHRTGAPGVHINKRPGYELRESRVRVFVAPPIQEILDSPLKPYVAQRARVPRSRRDGVFHGMPDGGLTPEHFLAAARKYHLANFEAARERDRLRSVTAAETVSTPATPAA
;
A
#
# COMPACT_ATOMS: atom_id res chain seq x y z
N MET A 1 -12.25 -7.70 -32.27
CA MET A 1 -13.03 -8.78 -32.91
C MET A 1 -14.33 -8.95 -32.13
N PHE A 2 -15.46 -8.51 -32.69
CA PHE A 2 -16.76 -8.75 -32.10
C PHE A 2 -17.17 -10.19 -32.40
N PRO A 3 -17.43 -11.04 -31.38
CA PRO A 3 -17.89 -12.40 -31.64
C PRO A 3 -19.25 -12.32 -32.34
N THR A 4 -19.33 -12.76 -33.59
CA THR A 4 -20.59 -12.84 -34.35
C THR A 4 -21.61 -13.61 -33.53
N ALA A 5 -22.70 -12.93 -33.12
CA ALA A 5 -23.82 -13.58 -32.49
C ALA A 5 -24.35 -14.64 -33.48
N ALA A 6 -24.18 -15.91 -33.12
CA ALA A 6 -24.66 -17.03 -33.91
C ALA A 6 -26.19 -17.11 -33.76
N CYS A 7 -26.91 -16.22 -34.44
CA CYS A 7 -28.36 -16.32 -34.51
C CYS A 7 -28.80 -17.21 -35.68
N LEU A 8 -28.02 -17.30 -36.77
CA LEU A 8 -28.42 -18.01 -38.01
C LEU A 8 -27.27 -18.72 -38.76
N ARG A 9 -26.05 -18.81 -38.20
CA ARG A 9 -24.92 -19.50 -38.85
C ARG A 9 -24.53 -20.74 -38.05
N PHE A 10 -24.50 -21.89 -38.73
CA PHE A 10 -24.20 -23.23 -38.18
C PHE A 10 -22.84 -23.34 -37.46
N GLN A 11 -21.94 -22.36 -37.60
CA GLN A 11 -20.63 -22.36 -36.97
C GLN A 11 -20.49 -21.19 -36.01
N SER A 12 -20.60 -21.48 -34.70
CA SER A 12 -20.34 -20.49 -33.67
C SER A 12 -18.83 -20.27 -33.54
N ARG A 13 -18.35 -19.04 -33.78
CA ARG A 13 -16.93 -18.64 -33.53
C ARG A 13 -16.72 -18.09 -32.12
N ARG A 14 -17.48 -18.56 -31.14
CA ARG A 14 -17.35 -18.12 -29.75
C ARG A 14 -16.09 -18.73 -29.12
N PRO A 15 -15.35 -18.00 -28.26
CA PRO A 15 -14.19 -18.56 -27.58
C PRO A 15 -14.61 -19.72 -26.68
N LEU A 16 -13.85 -20.81 -26.71
CA LEU A 16 -14.14 -22.01 -25.92
C LEU A 16 -13.94 -21.73 -24.42
N LEU A 17 -14.94 -22.10 -23.63
CA LEU A 17 -14.96 -21.98 -22.17
C LEU A 17 -14.67 -23.34 -21.54
N SER A 18 -14.09 -23.37 -20.34
CA SER A 18 -13.72 -24.61 -19.63
C SER A 18 -14.88 -25.57 -19.47
N PHE A 19 -16.06 -25.06 -19.13
CA PHE A 19 -17.28 -25.86 -18.93
C PHE A 19 -17.95 -26.36 -20.23
N ARG A 20 -17.49 -25.94 -21.41
CA ARG A 20 -18.05 -26.36 -22.71
C ARG A 20 -17.22 -27.41 -23.43
N ALA A 21 -16.10 -27.81 -22.84
CA ALA A 21 -15.13 -28.68 -23.49
C ALA A 21 -15.07 -30.06 -22.83
N ASN A 22 -14.36 -30.99 -23.46
CA ASN A 22 -14.22 -32.36 -22.98
C ASN A 22 -13.12 -32.47 -21.90
N LYS A 23 -12.96 -33.68 -21.34
CA LYS A 23 -12.04 -34.01 -20.23
C LYS A 23 -10.60 -33.49 -20.40
N ASP A 24 -10.08 -33.49 -21.62
CA ASP A 24 -8.68 -33.10 -21.88
C ASP A 24 -8.47 -31.59 -22.03
N TYR A 25 -9.54 -30.81 -22.06
CA TYR A 25 -9.45 -29.36 -22.19
C TYR A 25 -9.37 -28.67 -20.83
N TYR A 26 -8.17 -28.14 -20.53
CA TYR A 26 -7.96 -27.27 -19.38
C TYR A 26 -7.76 -25.82 -19.82
N LYS A 27 -8.49 -24.89 -19.18
CA LYS A 27 -8.33 -23.46 -19.36
C LYS A 27 -8.20 -22.78 -18.00
N GLY A 28 -7.08 -22.09 -17.77
CA GLY A 28 -6.83 -21.37 -16.52
C GLY A 28 -7.64 -20.08 -16.36
N ASN A 29 -7.92 -19.71 -15.12
CA ASN A 29 -8.73 -18.52 -14.75
C ASN A 29 -7.90 -17.25 -14.52
N ARG A 30 -6.65 -17.20 -15.03
CA ARG A 30 -5.72 -16.09 -14.77
C ARG A 30 -5.55 -15.75 -13.29
N GLN A 31 -5.63 -16.75 -12.39
CA GLN A 31 -5.39 -16.53 -10.96
C GLN A 31 -4.00 -15.90 -10.70
N ALA A 32 -3.04 -16.15 -11.57
CA ALA A 32 -1.69 -15.57 -11.56
C ALA A 32 -1.59 -14.12 -12.10
N ALA A 33 -2.67 -13.51 -12.60
CA ALA A 33 -2.68 -12.15 -13.12
C ALA A 33 -3.13 -11.18 -12.04
N LEU A 34 -2.38 -10.10 -11.85
CA LEU A 34 -2.77 -8.90 -11.11
C LEU A 34 -3.02 -7.75 -12.11
N PRO A 35 -3.65 -6.66 -11.66
CA PRO A 35 -3.64 -5.42 -12.42
C PRO A 35 -2.19 -5.03 -12.73
N GLY A 36 -1.85 -4.88 -14.01
CA GLY A 36 -0.50 -4.53 -14.48
C GLY A 36 0.49 -5.69 -14.60
N HIS A 37 0.63 -6.55 -13.57
CA HIS A 37 1.70 -7.56 -13.53
C HIS A 37 1.21 -9.01 -13.54
N ARG A 38 2.00 -9.91 -14.14
CA ARG A 38 1.80 -11.37 -14.06
C ARG A 38 2.82 -11.95 -13.10
N THR A 39 2.35 -12.57 -12.01
CA THR A 39 3.22 -13.17 -10.99
C THR A 39 3.57 -14.64 -11.28
N GLY A 40 2.99 -15.22 -12.33
CA GLY A 40 3.21 -16.63 -12.69
C GLY A 40 2.52 -17.60 -11.72
N ALA A 41 2.72 -18.90 -11.95
CA ALA A 41 2.14 -19.95 -11.11
C ALA A 41 2.86 -20.06 -9.76
N PRO A 42 2.14 -20.35 -8.66
CA PRO A 42 2.71 -20.40 -7.31
C PRO A 42 3.60 -21.64 -7.05
N GLY A 43 3.64 -22.58 -7.99
CA GLY A 43 4.34 -23.84 -7.85
C GLY A 43 4.65 -24.47 -9.20
N VAL A 44 5.04 -25.74 -9.18
CA VAL A 44 5.47 -26.50 -10.36
C VAL A 44 4.78 -27.86 -10.39
N HIS A 45 4.41 -28.31 -11.59
CA HIS A 45 3.89 -29.65 -11.79
C HIS A 45 5.02 -30.68 -11.70
N ILE A 46 4.78 -31.79 -11.00
CA ILE A 46 5.78 -32.84 -10.84
C ILE A 46 5.75 -33.72 -12.10
N ASN A 47 6.79 -33.64 -12.94
CA ASN A 47 6.80 -34.34 -14.24
C ASN A 47 6.73 -35.87 -14.12
N LYS A 48 7.10 -36.46 -12.97
CA LYS A 48 7.19 -37.92 -12.78
C LYS A 48 5.95 -38.56 -12.15
N ARG A 49 5.09 -37.77 -11.50
CA ARG A 49 3.91 -38.26 -10.76
C ARG A 49 2.79 -37.22 -10.85
N PRO A 50 1.52 -37.63 -10.92
CA PRO A 50 0.42 -36.68 -10.88
C PRO A 50 0.45 -35.95 -9.53
N GLY A 51 0.89 -34.69 -9.55
CA GLY A 51 1.07 -33.89 -8.35
C GLY A 51 1.50 -32.46 -8.67
N TYR A 52 1.26 -31.56 -7.72
CA TYR A 52 1.67 -30.16 -7.81
C TYR A 52 2.39 -29.77 -6.54
N GLU A 53 3.61 -29.25 -6.68
CA GLU A 53 4.42 -28.80 -5.57
C GLU A 53 4.30 -27.28 -5.44
N LEU A 54 3.86 -26.82 -4.26
CA LEU A 54 3.76 -25.40 -3.97
C LEU A 54 5.13 -24.86 -3.57
N ARG A 55 5.57 -23.75 -4.17
CA ARG A 55 6.81 -23.07 -3.80
C ARG A 55 6.45 -21.83 -3.01
N GLU A 56 6.68 -21.84 -1.70
CA GLU A 56 6.33 -20.74 -0.80
C GLU A 56 6.91 -19.39 -1.27
N SER A 57 8.11 -19.39 -1.85
CA SER A 57 8.76 -18.19 -2.41
C SER A 57 8.01 -17.52 -3.57
N ARG A 58 7.07 -18.22 -4.21
CA ARG A 58 6.23 -17.70 -5.29
C ARG A 58 4.78 -17.48 -4.87
N VAL A 59 4.43 -17.86 -3.64
CA VAL A 59 3.10 -17.63 -3.09
C VAL A 59 2.99 -16.14 -2.74
N ARG A 60 1.88 -15.53 -3.12
CA ARG A 60 1.62 -14.13 -2.82
C ARG A 60 1.08 -14.01 -1.41
N VAL A 61 1.63 -13.05 -0.67
CA VAL A 61 1.18 -12.70 0.67
C VAL A 61 0.77 -11.23 0.66
N PHE A 62 -0.42 -10.94 1.16
CA PHE A 62 -0.87 -9.57 1.38
C PHE A 62 -0.53 -9.20 2.82
N VAL A 63 0.48 -8.35 2.98
CA VAL A 63 0.91 -7.89 4.30
C VAL A 63 0.02 -6.72 4.70
N ALA A 64 -0.71 -6.89 5.80
CA ALA A 64 -1.50 -5.84 6.42
C ALA A 64 -0.80 -5.37 7.71
N PRO A 65 -0.93 -4.08 8.08
CA PRO A 65 -0.50 -3.62 9.39
C PRO A 65 -1.32 -4.29 10.51
N PRO A 66 -0.82 -4.28 11.77
CA PRO A 66 -1.55 -4.81 12.92
C PRO A 66 -2.96 -4.24 13.03
N ILE A 67 -3.93 -5.07 13.41
CA ILE A 67 -5.34 -4.66 13.40
C ILE A 67 -5.62 -3.49 14.35
N GLN A 68 -4.89 -3.41 15.47
CA GLN A 68 -5.01 -2.31 16.44
C GLN A 68 -4.64 -0.97 15.78
N GLU A 69 -3.54 -0.90 15.04
CA GLU A 69 -3.14 0.30 14.30
C GLU A 69 -4.17 0.72 13.26
N ILE A 70 -4.82 -0.25 12.60
CA ILE A 70 -5.89 0.04 11.63
C ILE A 70 -7.11 0.65 12.32
N LEU A 71 -7.49 0.13 13.49
CA LEU A 71 -8.65 0.59 14.24
C LEU A 71 -8.41 1.96 14.89
N ASP A 72 -7.21 2.16 15.45
CA ASP A 72 -6.77 3.41 16.08
C ASP A 72 -6.44 4.50 15.05
N SER A 73 -6.30 4.13 13.77
CA SER A 73 -6.05 5.08 12.71
C SER A 73 -7.18 6.10 12.60
N PRO A 74 -6.85 7.41 12.58
CA PRO A 74 -7.84 8.46 12.31
C PRO A 74 -8.28 8.44 10.83
N LEU A 75 -7.60 7.70 9.96
CA LEU A 75 -7.89 7.64 8.55
C LEU A 75 -9.10 6.73 8.30
N LYS A 76 -10.12 7.28 7.63
CA LYS A 76 -11.31 6.56 7.18
C LYS A 76 -11.35 6.54 5.65
N PRO A 77 -12.01 5.54 5.04
CA PRO A 77 -12.11 5.45 3.57
C PRO A 77 -12.87 6.62 2.95
N TYR A 78 -13.68 7.33 3.75
CA TYR A 78 -14.48 8.47 3.31
C TYR A 78 -14.10 9.74 4.06
N VAL A 79 -14.32 10.88 3.41
CA VAL A 79 -14.09 12.21 3.95
C VAL A 79 -15.44 12.88 4.22
N ALA A 80 -15.53 13.67 5.30
CA ALA A 80 -16.73 14.45 5.58
C ALA A 80 -17.02 15.44 4.45
N GLN A 81 -18.27 15.50 3.96
CA GLN A 81 -18.66 16.38 2.84
C GLN A 81 -18.37 17.87 3.09
N ARG A 82 -18.42 18.29 4.37
CA ARG A 82 -18.15 19.67 4.78
C ARG A 82 -16.66 19.97 4.95
N ALA A 83 -15.79 18.96 4.94
CA ALA A 83 -14.35 19.17 5.01
C ALA A 83 -13.85 19.75 3.68
N ARG A 84 -13.60 21.06 3.66
CA ARG A 84 -13.03 21.74 2.50
C ARG A 84 -11.51 21.77 2.62
N VAL A 85 -10.81 21.45 1.53
CA VAL A 85 -9.37 21.67 1.46
C VAL A 85 -9.12 23.19 1.52
N PRO A 86 -8.34 23.68 2.51
CA PRO A 86 -8.03 25.09 2.62
C PRO A 86 -7.30 25.57 1.37
N ARG A 87 -7.50 26.83 0.97
CA ARG A 87 -6.94 27.38 -0.28
C ARG A 87 -5.42 27.20 -0.37
N SER A 88 -4.70 27.33 0.74
CA SER A 88 -3.25 27.10 0.85
C SER A 88 -2.78 25.67 0.56
N ARG A 89 -3.71 24.71 0.45
CA ARG A 89 -3.43 23.29 0.24
C ARG A 89 -4.10 22.75 -1.02
N ARG A 90 -4.73 23.64 -1.81
CA ARG A 90 -5.43 23.30 -3.06
C ARG A 90 -4.49 23.02 -4.21
N ASP A 91 -3.24 23.45 -4.10
CA ASP A 91 -2.29 23.36 -5.21
C ASP A 91 -1.86 21.91 -5.53
N GLY A 92 -2.41 20.93 -4.80
CA GLY A 92 -2.20 19.51 -5.02
C GLY A 92 -1.08 18.97 -4.14
N VAL A 93 -1.08 17.65 -3.94
CA VAL A 93 -0.06 16.95 -3.13
C VAL A 93 1.36 17.14 -3.69
N PHE A 94 1.46 17.45 -4.98
CA PHE A 94 2.72 17.63 -5.69
C PHE A 94 3.05 19.10 -5.97
N HIS A 95 2.38 20.05 -5.30
CA HIS A 95 2.75 21.46 -5.44
C HIS A 95 4.14 21.70 -4.86
N GLY A 96 5.09 22.08 -5.73
CA GLY A 96 6.50 22.25 -5.37
C GLY A 96 7.40 21.07 -5.74
N MET A 97 6.86 20.02 -6.37
CA MET A 97 7.70 18.99 -6.99
C MET A 97 8.25 19.52 -8.33
N PRO A 98 9.55 19.34 -8.63
CA PRO A 98 10.12 19.84 -9.87
C PRO A 98 9.54 19.10 -11.09
N ASP A 99 9.60 19.76 -12.25
CA ASP A 99 9.22 19.14 -13.52
C ASP A 99 10.11 17.91 -13.76
N GLY A 100 9.48 16.74 -13.92
CA GLY A 100 10.16 15.43 -13.96
C GLY A 100 9.99 14.59 -12.68
N GLY A 101 9.34 15.12 -11.65
CA GLY A 101 8.89 14.37 -10.48
C GLY A 101 9.93 14.28 -9.35
N LEU A 102 10.02 13.13 -8.69
CA LEU A 102 10.93 12.93 -7.56
C LEU A 102 12.37 12.72 -8.06
N THR A 103 13.08 13.81 -8.35
CA THR A 103 14.51 13.73 -8.71
C THR A 103 15.37 13.37 -7.49
N PRO A 104 16.53 12.70 -7.67
CA PRO A 104 17.42 12.36 -6.56
C PRO A 104 17.87 13.57 -5.75
N GLU A 105 18.16 14.69 -6.42
CA GLU A 105 18.56 15.95 -5.79
C GLU A 105 17.44 16.54 -4.94
N HIS A 106 16.21 16.54 -5.45
CA HIS A 106 15.04 17.01 -4.70
C HIS A 106 14.76 16.11 -3.50
N PHE A 107 14.86 14.78 -3.67
CA PHE A 107 14.73 13.84 -2.56
C PHE A 107 15.79 14.07 -1.49
N LEU A 108 17.07 14.25 -1.87
CA LEU A 108 18.16 14.54 -0.94
C LEU A 108 17.91 15.85 -0.18
N ALA A 109 17.50 16.91 -0.88
CA ALA A 109 17.20 18.19 -0.27
C ALA A 109 16.03 18.10 0.72
N ALA A 110 14.95 17.42 0.35
CA ALA A 110 13.80 17.17 1.21
C ALA A 110 14.18 16.32 2.44
N ALA A 111 14.97 15.26 2.26
CA ALA A 111 15.46 14.41 3.34
C ALA A 111 16.34 15.19 4.33
N ARG A 112 17.25 16.04 3.84
CA ARG A 112 18.07 16.92 4.68
C ARG A 112 17.21 17.87 5.51
N LYS A 113 16.24 18.54 4.89
CA LYS A 113 15.30 19.43 5.59
C LYS A 113 14.52 18.69 6.68
N TYR A 114 14.01 17.50 6.36
CA TYR A 114 13.26 16.68 7.31
C TYR A 114 14.12 16.22 8.50
N HIS A 115 15.34 15.74 8.25
CA HIS A 115 16.25 15.33 9.32
C HIS A 115 16.67 16.49 10.22
N LEU A 116 16.94 17.67 9.66
CA LEU A 116 17.27 18.87 10.44
C LEU A 116 16.09 19.29 11.33
N ALA A 117 14.88 19.36 10.78
CA ALA A 117 13.68 19.69 11.56
C ALA A 117 13.43 18.69 12.71
N ASN A 118 13.63 17.39 12.46
CA ASN A 118 13.52 16.37 13.50
C ASN A 118 14.61 16.51 14.58
N PHE A 119 15.83 16.87 14.18
CA PHE A 119 16.94 17.09 15.11
C PHE A 119 16.70 18.31 16.00
N GLU A 120 16.20 19.40 15.42
CA GLU A 120 15.81 20.61 16.16
C GLU A 120 14.66 20.31 17.13
N ALA A 121 13.62 19.60 16.69
CA ALA A 121 12.52 19.20 17.55
C ALA A 121 12.98 18.28 18.71
N ALA A 122 13.93 17.38 18.46
CA ALA A 122 14.53 16.56 19.52
C ALA A 122 15.29 17.42 20.54
N ARG A 123 16.11 18.36 20.06
CA ARG A 123 16.86 19.28 20.92
C ARG A 123 15.96 20.17 21.76
N GLU A 124 14.84 20.63 21.21
CA GLU A 124 13.83 21.39 21.95
C GLU A 124 13.15 20.56 23.04
N ARG A 125 12.79 19.29 22.74
CA ARG A 125 12.25 18.37 23.76
C ARG A 125 13.22 18.14 24.90
N ASP A 126 14.50 17.99 24.61
CA ASP A 126 15.53 17.80 25.64
C ASP A 126 15.72 19.05 26.50
N ARG A 127 15.68 20.25 25.88
CA ARG A 127 15.68 21.53 26.62
C ARG A 127 14.47 21.63 27.55
N LEU A 128 13.26 21.37 27.05
CA LEU A 128 12.04 21.44 27.86
C LEU A 128 12.08 20.45 29.02
N ARG A 129 12.56 19.22 28.79
CA ARG A 129 12.77 18.23 29.86
C ARG A 129 13.73 18.74 30.94
N SER A 130 14.85 19.35 30.54
CA SER A 130 15.82 19.90 31.49
C SER A 130 15.25 21.04 32.36
N VAL A 131 14.39 21.89 31.79
CA VAL A 131 13.72 22.97 32.53
C VAL A 131 12.70 22.40 33.52
N THR A 132 11.86 21.46 33.08
CA THR A 132 10.87 20.81 33.96
C THR A 132 11.53 20.02 35.12
N ALA A 133 12.71 19.44 34.88
CA ALA A 133 13.48 18.76 35.91
C ALA A 133 14.10 19.73 36.94
N ALA A 134 14.50 20.93 36.51
CA ALA A 134 15.00 21.96 37.41
C ALA A 134 13.88 22.57 38.29
N GLU A 135 12.69 22.78 37.73
CA GLU A 135 11.53 23.31 38.47
C GLU A 135 11.03 22.33 39.55
N THR A 136 10.99 21.03 39.24
CA THR A 136 10.57 19.98 40.21
C THR A 136 11.51 19.84 41.41
N VAL A 137 12.81 20.13 41.25
CA VAL A 137 13.78 20.12 42.36
C VAL A 137 13.67 21.38 43.24
N SER A 138 13.14 22.48 42.70
CA SER A 138 13.05 23.77 43.41
C SER A 138 11.80 23.95 44.27
N THR A 139 10.83 23.02 44.22
CA THR A 139 9.62 23.10 45.05
C THR A 139 9.91 22.50 46.44
N PRO A 140 10.04 23.29 47.52
CA PRO A 140 10.23 22.72 48.85
C PRO A 140 8.96 21.98 49.26
N ALA A 141 9.10 20.70 49.64
CA ALA A 141 8.00 19.93 50.20
C ALA A 141 7.53 20.60 51.50
N THR A 142 6.34 21.20 51.47
CA THR A 142 5.67 21.72 52.66
C THR A 142 5.43 20.53 53.62
N PRO A 143 6.01 20.51 54.83
CA PRO A 143 5.78 19.43 55.77
C PRO A 143 4.30 19.44 56.19
N ALA A 144 3.60 18.34 55.97
CA ALA A 144 2.24 18.15 56.43
C ALA A 144 2.21 18.14 57.97
N ALA A 145 1.35 18.97 58.53
CA ALA A 145 1.10 19.11 59.97
C ALA A 145 0.15 18.04 60.50
#